data_AF-A0A3C1UFM3-F1
#
_entry.id   AF-A0A3C1UFM3-F1
#
_cell.length_a   1.000
_cell.length_b   1.000
_cell.length_c   1.000
_cell.angle_alpha   90.00
_cell.angle_beta   90.00
_cell.angle_gamma   90.00
#
_symmetry.space_group_name_H-M   'P 1'
#
loop_
_entity.id
_entity.type
_entity.pdbx_description
1 polymer ?
#
loop_
_entity_poly.entity_id
_entity_poly.type
_entity_poly.pdbx_seq_one_letter_code
_entity_poly.pdbx_strand_id
1 'polypeptide(L)'
;KEATLTLMNEQIAKAHEHLKSCHTLVVTLGTAVVYRLKETNLVVANCHKVPQHNFTRRMASVDEITEALSAMVERLHEFNPQLRILFTVSPIRHIADGLEVNSLSKATLRVAVANVNRVYRDFTAYFPAYEIVMDDLRDYRFYAADMVHPSDVAISYIWQSFQAAYFDDASTQAIARCERVMKRLTHRPMTANREIVERFYADTKAVVTNLVKEYPYIANIKEINDLISE
;
A
#
# COMPACT_ATOMS: atom_id res chain seq x y z
N LYS A 1 28.97 -2.58 2.13
CA LYS A 1 28.33 -3.89 1.86
C LYS A 1 27.78 -4.51 3.15
N GLU A 2 28.60 -4.73 4.18
CA GLU A 2 28.15 -5.31 5.47
C GLU A 2 27.11 -4.45 6.20
N ALA A 3 27.29 -3.13 6.25
CA ALA A 3 26.30 -2.23 6.84
C ALA A 3 24.92 -2.34 6.16
N THR A 4 24.90 -2.45 4.82
CA THR A 4 23.66 -2.64 4.05
C THR A 4 23.00 -3.98 4.36
N LEU A 5 23.77 -5.05 4.44
CA LEU A 5 23.24 -6.38 4.79
C LEU A 5 22.67 -6.40 6.21
N THR A 6 23.37 -5.76 7.15
CA THR A 6 22.92 -5.61 8.54
C THR A 6 21.56 -4.90 8.58
N LEU A 7 21.45 -3.76 7.88
CA LEU A 7 20.19 -3.03 7.79
C LEU A 7 19.06 -3.88 7.16
N MET A 8 19.35 -4.62 6.09
CA MET A 8 18.35 -5.51 5.47
C MET A 8 17.86 -6.58 6.45
N ASN A 9 18.78 -7.22 7.18
CA ASN A 9 18.43 -8.24 8.17
C ASN A 9 17.64 -7.66 9.34
N GLU A 10 17.98 -6.46 9.81
CA GLU A 10 17.23 -5.74 10.84
C GLU A 10 15.81 -5.41 10.39
N GLN A 11 15.62 -4.98 9.14
CA GLN A 11 14.27 -4.72 8.60
C GLN A 11 13.45 -6.00 8.48
N ILE A 12 14.06 -7.12 8.07
CA ILE A 12 13.39 -8.43 8.04
C ILE A 12 12.96 -8.85 9.45
N ALA A 13 13.84 -8.71 10.44
CA ALA A 13 13.53 -9.04 11.83
C ALA A 13 12.38 -8.18 12.38
N LYS A 14 12.40 -6.86 12.11
CA LYS A 14 11.31 -5.95 12.49
C LYS A 14 9.99 -6.31 11.83
N ALA A 15 10.01 -6.62 10.53
CA ALA A 15 8.82 -7.04 9.80
C ALA A 15 8.26 -8.37 10.34
N HIS A 16 9.14 -9.32 10.67
CA HIS A 16 8.76 -10.60 11.28
C HIS A 16 8.05 -10.41 12.63
N GLU A 17 8.62 -9.61 13.53
CA GLU A 17 7.97 -9.32 14.83
C GLU A 17 6.64 -8.56 14.65
N HIS A 18 6.59 -7.61 13.72
CA HIS A 18 5.36 -6.88 13.43
C HIS A 18 4.26 -7.82 12.90
N LEU A 19 4.59 -8.75 12.00
CA LEU A 19 3.64 -9.70 11.44
C LEU A 19 3.01 -10.63 12.50
N LYS A 20 3.68 -10.90 13.63
CA LYS A 20 3.11 -11.72 14.72
C LYS A 20 1.92 -11.06 15.41
N SER A 21 1.92 -9.73 15.48
CA SER A 21 0.87 -8.93 16.15
C SER A 21 -0.04 -8.19 15.17
N CYS A 22 0.24 -8.32 13.88
CA CYS A 22 -0.55 -7.71 12.82
C CYS A 22 -1.90 -8.43 12.68
N HIS A 23 -2.98 -7.67 12.58
CA HIS A 23 -4.32 -8.22 12.39
C HIS A 23 -4.75 -8.20 10.92
N THR A 24 -4.11 -7.37 10.08
CA THR A 24 -4.51 -7.19 8.69
C THR A 24 -3.32 -6.93 7.78
N LEU A 25 -3.17 -7.73 6.74
CA LEU A 25 -2.19 -7.56 5.67
C LEU A 25 -2.90 -7.19 4.38
N VAL A 26 -2.57 -6.04 3.80
CA VAL A 26 -3.07 -5.64 2.48
C VAL A 26 -2.04 -6.02 1.41
N VAL A 27 -2.44 -6.82 0.43
CA VAL A 27 -1.57 -7.26 -0.68
C VAL A 27 -2.07 -6.66 -1.98
N THR A 28 -1.30 -5.71 -2.52
CA THR A 28 -1.62 -5.06 -3.80
C THR A 28 -0.84 -5.72 -4.94
N LEU A 29 -1.55 -6.34 -5.89
CA LEU A 29 -0.96 -6.98 -7.06
C LEU A 29 -0.87 -6.00 -8.24
N GLY A 30 0.34 -5.83 -8.79
CA GLY A 30 0.60 -4.91 -9.89
C GLY A 30 0.46 -5.56 -11.26
N THR A 31 1.24 -6.62 -11.52
CA THR A 31 1.30 -7.30 -12.82
C THR A 31 1.52 -8.80 -12.65
N ALA A 32 0.93 -9.60 -13.54
CA ALA A 32 1.23 -11.02 -13.72
C ALA A 32 2.46 -11.25 -14.64
N VAL A 33 3.06 -10.20 -15.20
CA VAL A 33 4.31 -10.33 -15.98
C VAL A 33 5.49 -10.47 -15.03
N VAL A 34 6.17 -11.61 -15.11
CA VAL A 34 7.31 -11.93 -14.26
C VAL A 34 8.62 -11.88 -15.03
N TYR A 35 9.70 -11.56 -14.33
CA TYR A 35 11.06 -11.68 -14.85
C TYR A 35 11.66 -12.99 -14.38
N ARG A 36 12.37 -13.66 -15.28
CA ARG A 36 13.07 -14.91 -15.00
C ARG A 36 14.54 -14.72 -15.30
N LEU A 37 15.40 -15.00 -14.32
CA LEU A 37 16.85 -14.92 -14.51
C LEU A 37 17.29 -16.06 -15.43
N LYS A 38 17.98 -15.75 -16.53
CA LYS A 38 18.39 -16.75 -17.53
C LYS A 38 19.31 -17.82 -16.96
N GLU A 39 20.19 -17.43 -16.04
CA GLU A 39 21.19 -18.32 -15.43
C GLU A 39 20.56 -19.41 -14.56
N THR A 40 19.64 -19.04 -13.66
CA THR A 40 19.04 -19.97 -12.69
C THR A 40 17.65 -20.45 -13.10
N ASN A 41 17.09 -19.85 -14.15
CA ASN A 41 15.72 -20.03 -14.56
C ASN A 41 14.70 -19.70 -13.45
N LEU A 42 15.05 -18.95 -12.41
CA LEU A 42 14.15 -18.60 -11.31
C LEU A 42 13.39 -17.31 -11.59
N VAL A 43 12.13 -17.24 -11.14
CA VAL A 43 11.37 -15.99 -11.11
C VAL A 43 11.98 -15.07 -10.06
N VAL A 44 12.30 -13.84 -10.45
CA VAL A 44 12.98 -12.87 -9.59
C VAL A 44 12.47 -11.46 -9.83
N ALA A 45 12.64 -10.59 -8.83
CA ALA A 45 12.52 -9.15 -8.99
C ALA A 45 13.91 -8.55 -9.24
N ASN A 46 14.05 -7.64 -10.19
CA ASN A 46 15.33 -6.98 -10.48
C ASN A 46 15.62 -5.83 -9.49
N CYS A 47 15.65 -6.13 -8.20
CA CYS A 47 15.86 -5.16 -7.13
C CYS A 47 17.29 -4.59 -7.10
N HIS A 48 18.25 -5.29 -7.72
CA HIS A 48 19.66 -4.91 -7.75
C HIS A 48 20.09 -4.21 -9.05
N LYS A 49 19.13 -3.84 -9.91
CA LYS A 49 19.38 -3.17 -11.20
C LYS A 49 20.37 -3.93 -12.10
N VAL A 50 20.30 -5.26 -12.06
CA VAL A 50 21.03 -6.15 -12.96
C VAL A 50 20.63 -5.85 -14.41
N PRO A 51 21.54 -5.92 -15.40
CA PRO A 51 21.21 -5.63 -16.79
C PRO A 51 20.02 -6.43 -17.33
N GLN A 52 19.11 -5.77 -18.05
CA GLN A 52 17.86 -6.39 -18.53
C GLN A 52 18.08 -7.63 -19.42
N HIS A 53 19.20 -7.70 -20.15
CA HIS A 53 19.51 -8.83 -21.03
C HIS A 53 19.73 -10.16 -20.27
N ASN A 54 19.92 -10.11 -18.95
CA ASN A 54 20.02 -11.29 -18.09
C ASN A 54 18.67 -11.94 -17.78
N PHE A 55 17.58 -11.30 -18.19
CA PHE A 55 16.23 -11.77 -17.87
C PHE A 55 15.46 -12.15 -19.14
N THR A 56 14.54 -13.09 -18.98
CA THR A 56 13.41 -13.28 -19.87
C THR A 56 12.15 -12.81 -19.18
N ARG A 57 11.15 -12.40 -19.97
CA ARG A 57 9.85 -11.94 -19.46
C ARG A 57 8.78 -12.89 -19.96
N ARG A 58 7.82 -13.22 -19.10
CA ARG A 58 6.62 -13.97 -19.50
C ARG A 58 5.45 -13.62 -18.60
N MET A 59 4.24 -13.86 -19.09
CA MET A 59 3.05 -13.87 -18.24
C MET A 59 3.09 -15.12 -17.36
N ALA A 60 2.89 -14.95 -16.05
CA ALA A 60 2.59 -16.06 -15.16
C ALA A 60 1.17 -16.56 -15.42
N SER A 61 0.95 -17.87 -15.39
CA SER A 61 -0.39 -18.42 -15.55
C SER A 61 -1.24 -18.14 -14.31
N VAL A 62 -2.57 -18.25 -14.47
CA VAL A 62 -3.50 -18.18 -13.33
C VAL A 62 -3.13 -19.20 -12.26
N ASP A 63 -2.77 -20.43 -12.66
CA ASP A 63 -2.44 -21.51 -11.73
C ASP A 63 -1.15 -21.22 -10.96
N GLU A 64 -0.09 -20.75 -11.64
CA GLU A 64 1.17 -20.38 -10.99
C GLU A 64 0.96 -19.30 -9.93
N ILE A 65 0.13 -18.29 -10.23
CA ILE A 65 -0.15 -17.20 -9.29
C ILE A 65 -1.06 -17.71 -8.15
N THR A 66 -2.06 -18.52 -8.47
CA THR A 66 -2.96 -19.10 -7.46
C THR A 66 -2.16 -19.95 -6.47
N GLU A 67 -1.29 -20.83 -6.95
CA GLU A 67 -0.43 -21.68 -6.12
C GLU A 67 0.50 -20.85 -5.22
N ALA A 68 1.17 -19.84 -5.80
CA ALA A 68 2.06 -18.96 -5.03
C ALA A 68 1.32 -18.17 -3.93
N LEU A 69 0.14 -17.64 -4.25
CA LEU A 69 -0.67 -16.90 -3.28
C LEU A 69 -1.27 -17.83 -2.22
N SER A 70 -1.76 -19.02 -2.58
CA SER A 70 -2.24 -20.03 -1.64
C SER A 70 -1.14 -20.44 -0.66
N ALA A 71 0.06 -20.75 -1.14
CA ALA A 71 1.19 -21.10 -0.28
C ALA A 71 1.59 -19.96 0.66
N MET A 72 1.50 -18.70 0.20
CA MET A 72 1.72 -17.53 1.06
C MET A 72 0.64 -17.43 2.14
N VAL A 73 -0.63 -17.58 1.76
CA VAL A 73 -1.80 -17.50 2.66
C VAL A 73 -1.71 -18.58 3.75
N GLU A 74 -1.41 -19.82 3.38
CA GLU A 74 -1.27 -20.95 4.31
C GLU A 74 -0.14 -20.71 5.33
N ARG A 75 1.06 -20.34 4.84
CA ARG A 75 2.21 -20.06 5.72
C ARG A 75 1.94 -18.89 6.67
N LEU A 76 1.27 -17.85 6.19
CA LEU A 76 0.90 -16.71 7.01
C LEU A 76 -0.15 -17.07 8.06
N HIS A 77 -1.11 -17.93 7.71
CA HIS A 77 -2.12 -18.40 8.64
C HIS A 77 -1.53 -19.31 9.72
N GLU A 78 -0.61 -20.20 9.36
CA GLU A 78 0.16 -21.00 10.33
C GLU A 78 0.99 -20.12 11.26
N PHE A 79 1.58 -19.06 10.72
CA PHE A 79 2.42 -18.13 11.47
C PHE A 79 1.62 -17.22 12.42
N ASN A 80 0.47 -16.71 11.96
CA ASN A 80 -0.43 -15.86 12.73
C ASN A 80 -1.89 -16.17 12.35
N PRO A 81 -2.57 -17.05 13.12
CA PRO A 81 -3.94 -17.44 12.83
C PRO A 81 -4.98 -16.31 12.88
N GLN A 82 -4.65 -15.17 13.51
CA GLN A 82 -5.53 -14.01 13.61
C GLN A 82 -5.39 -13.04 12.42
N LEU A 83 -4.35 -13.22 11.58
CA LEU A 83 -4.09 -12.35 10.45
C LEU A 83 -5.17 -12.52 9.37
N ARG A 84 -5.79 -11.41 8.98
CA ARG A 84 -6.64 -11.33 7.79
C ARG A 84 -5.88 -10.74 6.62
N ILE A 85 -6.11 -11.26 5.42
CA ILE A 85 -5.44 -10.81 4.20
C ILE A 85 -6.45 -10.16 3.27
N LEU A 86 -6.20 -8.90 2.92
CA LEU A 86 -7.00 -8.16 1.95
C LEU A 86 -6.21 -8.02 0.65
N PHE A 87 -6.63 -8.76 -0.37
CA PHE A 87 -6.07 -8.61 -1.71
C PHE A 87 -6.67 -7.40 -2.42
N THR A 88 -5.88 -6.77 -3.26
CA THR A 88 -6.38 -5.83 -4.26
C THR A 88 -5.52 -5.87 -5.51
N VAL A 89 -6.09 -5.47 -6.65
CA VAL A 89 -5.33 -5.30 -7.89
C VAL A 89 -5.12 -3.80 -8.09
N SER A 90 -3.88 -3.40 -8.35
CA SER A 90 -3.56 -1.99 -8.57
C SER A 90 -4.26 -1.47 -9.83
N PRO A 91 -4.90 -0.29 -9.78
CA PRO A 91 -5.47 0.36 -10.96
C PRO A 91 -4.41 0.92 -11.92
N ILE A 92 -3.15 1.01 -11.50
CA ILE A 92 -2.06 1.56 -12.33
C ILE A 92 -1.87 0.70 -13.58
N ARG A 93 -1.81 1.37 -14.73
CA ARG A 93 -1.64 0.73 -16.05
C ARG A 93 -0.17 0.47 -16.36
N HIS A 94 0.21 -0.78 -16.58
CA HIS A 94 1.56 -1.15 -17.04
C HIS A 94 1.68 -0.99 -18.56
N ILE A 95 1.58 0.25 -19.05
CA ILE A 95 1.55 0.54 -20.50
C ILE A 95 2.85 0.18 -21.24
N ALA A 96 3.97 0.09 -20.52
CA ALA A 96 5.25 -0.35 -21.07
C ALA A 96 5.19 -1.77 -21.67
N ASP A 97 4.22 -2.56 -21.26
CA ASP A 97 3.98 -3.92 -21.75
C ASP A 97 2.95 -3.99 -22.88
N GLY A 98 2.32 -2.86 -23.21
CA GLY A 98 1.19 -2.78 -24.12
C GLY A 98 -0.15 -2.92 -23.39
N LEU A 99 -1.18 -2.24 -23.93
CA LEU A 99 -2.52 -2.20 -23.34
C LEU A 99 -3.19 -3.59 -23.30
N GLU A 100 -2.97 -4.41 -24.33
CA GLU A 100 -3.46 -5.79 -24.40
C GLU A 100 -2.85 -6.63 -23.27
N VAL A 101 -1.53 -6.61 -23.13
CA VAL A 101 -0.80 -7.35 -22.09
C VAL A 101 -1.18 -6.85 -20.70
N ASN A 102 -1.33 -5.54 -20.51
CA ASN A 102 -1.82 -5.00 -19.24
C ASN A 102 -3.22 -5.54 -18.91
N SER A 103 -4.14 -5.54 -19.88
CA SER A 103 -5.51 -6.03 -19.65
C SER A 103 -5.51 -7.53 -19.31
N LEU A 104 -4.77 -8.34 -20.06
CA LEU A 104 -4.60 -9.76 -19.78
C LEU A 104 -3.94 -10.01 -18.41
N SER A 105 -2.95 -9.20 -18.06
CA SER A 105 -2.25 -9.25 -16.78
C SER A 105 -3.21 -9.01 -15.61
N LYS A 106 -4.00 -7.93 -15.66
CA LYS A 106 -4.99 -7.61 -14.61
C LYS A 106 -6.06 -8.69 -14.53
N ALA A 107 -6.59 -9.15 -15.66
CA ALA A 107 -7.57 -10.25 -15.68
C ALA A 107 -7.01 -11.53 -15.04
N THR A 108 -5.77 -11.92 -15.39
CA THR A 108 -5.07 -13.08 -14.81
C THR A 108 -4.96 -12.95 -13.28
N LEU A 109 -4.53 -11.78 -12.77
CA LEU A 109 -4.45 -11.52 -11.33
C LEU A 109 -5.82 -11.61 -10.66
N ARG A 110 -6.87 -11.09 -11.30
CA ARG A 110 -8.24 -11.11 -10.77
C ARG A 110 -8.76 -12.53 -10.62
N VAL A 111 -8.56 -13.38 -11.63
CA VAL A 111 -8.96 -14.78 -11.56
C VAL A 111 -8.19 -15.52 -10.46
N ALA A 112 -6.87 -15.32 -10.38
CA ALA A 112 -6.05 -15.98 -9.36
C ALA A 112 -6.48 -15.58 -7.93
N VAL A 113 -6.69 -14.28 -7.67
CA VAL A 113 -7.19 -13.80 -6.38
C VAL A 113 -8.58 -14.35 -6.07
N ALA A 114 -9.47 -14.42 -7.06
CA ALA A 114 -10.79 -15.00 -6.86
C ALA A 114 -10.72 -16.49 -6.50
N ASN A 115 -9.80 -17.26 -7.10
CA ASN A 115 -9.56 -18.66 -6.75
C ASN A 115 -9.08 -18.80 -5.30
N VAL A 116 -8.09 -18.00 -4.88
CA VAL A 116 -7.57 -17.99 -3.50
C VAL A 116 -8.68 -17.64 -2.51
N ASN A 117 -9.41 -16.55 -2.75
CA ASN A 117 -10.47 -16.11 -1.84
C ASN A 117 -11.62 -17.10 -1.73
N ARG A 118 -11.90 -17.90 -2.78
CA ARG A 118 -12.90 -18.96 -2.72
C ARG A 118 -12.50 -20.07 -1.75
N VAL A 119 -11.21 -20.41 -1.68
CA VAL A 119 -10.67 -21.47 -0.81
C VAL A 119 -10.50 -20.97 0.63
N TYR A 120 -9.93 -19.77 0.83
CA TYR A 120 -9.56 -19.24 2.14
C TYR A 120 -10.49 -18.11 2.61
N ARG A 121 -11.78 -18.18 2.28
CA ARG A 121 -12.79 -17.12 2.49
C ARG A 121 -12.93 -16.61 3.93
N ASP A 122 -12.52 -17.41 4.92
CA ASP A 122 -12.69 -17.06 6.33
C ASP A 122 -11.68 -16.01 6.82
N PHE A 123 -10.56 -15.84 6.11
CA PHE A 123 -9.50 -14.89 6.47
C PHE A 123 -8.89 -14.16 5.27
N THR A 124 -9.46 -14.31 4.07
CA THR A 124 -9.06 -13.56 2.87
C THR A 124 -10.24 -12.79 2.28
N ALA A 125 -9.97 -11.60 1.73
CA ALA A 125 -10.96 -10.75 1.09
C ALA A 125 -10.37 -10.04 -0.14
N TYR A 126 -11.23 -9.39 -0.93
CA TYR A 126 -10.82 -8.57 -2.08
C TYR A 126 -11.40 -7.16 -2.00
N PHE A 127 -10.55 -6.15 -2.13
CA PHE A 127 -10.98 -4.76 -2.32
C PHE A 127 -10.85 -4.35 -3.79
N PRO A 128 -11.93 -3.86 -4.44
CA PRO A 128 -11.98 -3.62 -5.89
C PRO A 128 -11.41 -2.26 -6.34
N ALA A 129 -10.18 -1.92 -5.93
CA ALA A 129 -9.55 -0.66 -6.36
C ALA A 129 -9.36 -0.55 -7.88
N TYR A 130 -9.07 -1.67 -8.55
CA TYR A 130 -8.93 -1.74 -10.01
C TYR A 130 -10.26 -1.42 -10.70
N GLU A 131 -11.35 -2.09 -10.29
CA GLU A 131 -12.68 -1.92 -10.87
C GLU A 131 -13.27 -0.55 -10.53
N ILE A 132 -12.98 0.03 -9.36
CA ILE A 132 -13.40 1.42 -9.07
C ILE A 132 -12.84 2.38 -10.14
N VAL A 133 -11.55 2.26 -10.49
CA VAL A 133 -10.95 3.15 -11.49
C VAL A 133 -11.46 2.84 -12.89
N MET A 134 -11.60 1.57 -13.26
CA MET A 134 -12.00 1.17 -14.61
C MET A 134 -13.49 1.36 -14.86
N ASP A 135 -14.33 1.00 -13.89
CA ASP A 135 -15.77 0.78 -14.05
C ASP A 135 -16.65 1.63 -13.14
N ASP A 136 -16.12 2.40 -12.19
CA ASP A 136 -16.93 3.39 -11.45
C ASP A 136 -16.60 4.81 -11.93
N LEU A 137 -15.31 5.14 -11.97
CA LEU A 137 -14.80 6.44 -12.40
C LEU A 137 -14.86 6.63 -13.94
N ARG A 138 -14.52 5.59 -14.72
CA ARG A 138 -14.72 5.46 -16.20
C ARG A 138 -14.17 6.57 -17.11
N ASP A 139 -13.42 7.55 -16.60
CA ASP A 139 -13.05 8.76 -17.35
C ASP A 139 -11.55 9.10 -17.20
N TYR A 140 -10.92 9.60 -18.27
CA TYR A 140 -9.52 10.02 -18.29
C TYR A 140 -9.18 11.14 -17.30
N ARG A 141 -10.15 11.95 -16.87
CA ARG A 141 -9.97 12.98 -15.82
C ARG A 141 -9.51 12.39 -14.47
N PHE A 142 -9.70 11.09 -14.29
CA PHE A 142 -9.29 10.35 -13.10
C PHE A 142 -7.87 9.77 -13.21
N TYR A 143 -7.14 10.11 -14.27
CA TYR A 143 -5.72 9.81 -14.42
C TYR A 143 -4.89 11.08 -14.22
N ALA A 144 -3.68 10.90 -13.70
CA ALA A 144 -2.66 11.94 -13.65
C ALA A 144 -2.17 12.27 -15.08
N ALA A 145 -1.30 13.29 -15.18
CA ALA A 145 -0.80 13.77 -16.47
C ALA A 145 -0.06 12.70 -17.30
N ASP A 146 0.44 11.64 -16.67
CA ASP A 146 1.08 10.51 -17.35
C ASP A 146 0.10 9.49 -17.94
N MET A 147 -1.20 9.66 -17.71
CA MET A 147 -2.28 8.79 -18.19
C MET A 147 -2.17 7.33 -17.71
N VAL A 148 -1.38 7.10 -16.66
CA VAL A 148 -1.05 5.77 -16.12
C VAL A 148 -1.46 5.66 -14.67
N HIS A 149 -1.12 6.67 -13.87
CA HIS A 149 -1.45 6.72 -12.45
C HIS A 149 -2.81 7.35 -12.23
N PRO A 150 -3.56 6.94 -11.19
CA PRO A 150 -4.77 7.63 -10.77
C PRO A 150 -4.46 9.09 -10.37
N SER A 151 -5.37 10.01 -10.65
CA SER A 151 -5.28 11.40 -10.15
C SER A 151 -5.60 11.46 -8.65
N ASP A 152 -5.26 12.58 -8.00
CA ASP A 152 -5.57 12.79 -6.57
C ASP A 152 -7.07 12.66 -6.26
N VAL A 153 -7.93 13.03 -7.22
CA VAL A 153 -9.38 12.86 -7.12
C VAL A 153 -9.75 11.37 -7.09
N ALA A 154 -9.15 10.57 -7.96
CA ALA A 154 -9.36 9.12 -8.01
C ALA A 154 -8.83 8.43 -6.74
N ILE A 155 -7.63 8.81 -6.27
CA ILE A 155 -7.06 8.30 -5.02
C ILE A 155 -7.99 8.61 -3.85
N SER A 156 -8.49 9.84 -3.76
CA SER A 156 -9.43 10.26 -2.72
C SER A 156 -10.72 9.45 -2.76
N TYR A 157 -11.25 9.19 -3.95
CA TYR A 157 -12.47 8.39 -4.13
C TYR A 157 -12.29 6.92 -3.72
N ILE A 158 -11.16 6.30 -4.10
CA ILE A 158 -10.80 4.94 -3.66
C ILE A 158 -10.66 4.92 -2.13
N TRP A 159 -10.02 5.92 -1.54
CA TRP A 159 -9.86 6.01 -0.09
C TRP A 159 -11.19 6.15 0.65
N GLN A 160 -12.11 6.97 0.14
CA GLN A 160 -13.47 7.07 0.69
C GLN A 160 -14.22 5.74 0.60
N SER A 161 -14.13 5.05 -0.54
CA SER A 161 -14.72 3.73 -0.74
C SER A 161 -14.13 2.69 0.21
N PHE A 162 -12.83 2.76 0.47
CA PHE A 162 -12.14 1.88 1.42
C PHE A 162 -12.59 2.14 2.86
N GLN A 163 -12.64 3.41 3.28
CA GLN A 163 -13.11 3.79 4.62
C GLN A 163 -14.55 3.32 4.84
N ALA A 164 -15.45 3.58 3.88
CA ALA A 164 -16.85 3.18 3.97
C ALA A 164 -17.04 1.66 4.07
N ALA A 165 -16.13 0.88 3.51
CA ALA A 165 -16.20 -0.58 3.52
C ALA A 165 -15.63 -1.21 4.81
N TYR A 166 -14.61 -0.60 5.42
CA TYR A 166 -13.80 -1.27 6.44
C TYR A 166 -13.68 -0.54 7.77
N PHE A 167 -14.03 0.74 7.85
CA PHE A 167 -13.86 1.53 9.07
C PHE A 167 -15.20 1.79 9.76
N ASP A 168 -15.16 1.74 11.08
CA ASP A 168 -16.28 2.15 11.92
C ASP A 168 -16.30 3.68 12.13
N ASP A 169 -17.36 4.17 12.77
CA ASP A 169 -17.52 5.60 13.04
C ASP A 169 -16.38 6.15 13.91
N ALA A 170 -15.90 5.36 14.88
CA ALA A 170 -14.80 5.75 15.75
C ALA A 170 -13.50 5.96 14.95
N SER A 171 -13.15 5.01 14.07
CA SER A 171 -11.99 5.10 13.19
C SER A 171 -12.12 6.26 12.20
N THR A 172 -13.31 6.46 11.63
CA THR A 172 -13.59 7.56 10.70
C THR A 172 -13.39 8.93 11.38
N GLN A 173 -13.88 9.08 12.61
CA GLN A 173 -13.66 10.29 13.41
C GLN A 173 -12.18 10.50 13.77
N ALA A 174 -11.47 9.43 14.12
CA ALA A 174 -10.04 9.48 14.39
C ALA A 174 -9.25 9.96 13.16
N ILE A 175 -9.53 9.40 11.98
CA ILE A 175 -8.89 9.77 10.72
C ILE A 175 -9.13 11.25 10.40
N ALA A 176 -10.36 11.73 10.49
CA ALA A 176 -10.67 13.15 10.25
C ALA A 176 -9.94 14.10 11.21
N ARG A 177 -9.61 13.65 12.42
CA ARG A 177 -8.77 14.41 13.37
C ARG A 177 -7.30 14.37 12.97
N CYS A 178 -6.78 13.19 12.61
CA CYS A 178 -5.43 13.04 12.08
C CYS A 178 -5.20 13.88 10.83
N GLU A 179 -6.11 13.87 9.86
CA GLU A 179 -6.03 14.67 8.63
C GLU A 179 -5.97 16.17 8.92
N ARG A 180 -6.77 16.67 9.86
CA ARG A 180 -6.73 18.08 10.30
C ARG A 180 -5.37 18.43 10.91
N VAL A 181 -4.80 17.53 11.70
CA VAL A 181 -3.47 17.73 12.29
C VAL A 181 -2.37 17.70 11.22
N MET A 182 -2.39 16.73 10.31
CA MET A 182 -1.42 16.65 9.22
C MET A 182 -1.48 17.88 8.30
N LYS A 183 -2.68 18.38 7.99
CA LYS A 183 -2.86 19.62 7.24
C LYS A 183 -2.26 20.82 7.97
N ARG A 184 -2.38 20.86 9.30
CA ARG A 184 -1.80 21.90 10.13
C ARG A 184 -0.26 21.81 10.19
N LEU A 185 0.30 20.61 10.30
CA LEU A 185 1.75 20.36 10.32
C LEU A 185 2.43 20.75 9.00
N THR A 186 1.78 20.47 7.88
CA THR A 186 2.30 20.79 6.54
C THR A 186 2.08 22.24 6.13
N HIS A 187 1.23 22.99 6.86
CA HIS A 187 0.93 24.37 6.55
C HIS A 187 2.13 25.28 6.85
N ARG A 188 2.52 26.09 5.86
CA ARG A 188 3.54 27.13 6.01
C ARG A 188 2.87 28.49 6.21
N PRO A 189 3.03 29.17 7.36
CA PRO A 189 2.51 30.51 7.56
C PRO A 189 3.01 31.48 6.48
N MET A 190 2.09 32.20 5.83
CA MET A 190 2.41 33.18 4.77
C MET A 190 2.55 34.61 5.31
N THR A 191 2.65 34.78 6.63
CA THR A 191 2.76 36.09 7.29
C THR A 191 4.17 36.31 7.83
N ALA A 192 4.66 37.55 7.75
CA ALA A 192 5.91 37.96 8.37
C ALA A 192 5.74 38.33 9.86
N ASN A 193 4.51 38.33 10.39
CA ASN A 193 4.25 38.63 11.79
C ASN A 193 4.69 37.45 12.68
N ARG A 194 5.80 37.65 13.40
CA ARG A 194 6.43 36.65 14.26
C ARG A 194 5.51 36.13 15.37
N GLU A 195 4.71 36.98 16.01
CA GLU A 195 3.82 36.56 17.10
C GLU A 195 2.73 35.60 16.61
N ILE A 196 2.20 35.84 15.40
CA ILE A 196 1.19 34.97 14.77
C ILE A 196 1.80 33.61 14.43
N VAL A 197 3.04 33.62 13.92
CA VAL A 197 3.77 32.40 13.57
C VAL A 197 4.08 31.57 14.82
N GLU A 198 4.62 32.18 15.87
CA GLU A 198 4.93 31.51 17.14
C GLU A 198 3.67 30.94 17.80
N ARG A 199 2.57 31.71 17.82
CA ARG A 199 1.28 31.22 18.34
C ARG A 199 0.75 30.03 17.52
N PHE A 200 0.83 30.10 16.20
CA PHE A 200 0.41 29.00 15.33
C PHE A 200 1.14 27.70 15.65
N TYR A 201 2.47 27.75 15.84
CA TYR A 201 3.27 26.58 16.16
C TYR A 201 2.99 26.06 17.58
N ALA A 202 2.86 26.93 18.58
CA ALA A 202 2.50 26.54 19.94
C ALA A 202 1.14 25.81 19.98
N ASP A 203 0.13 26.38 19.32
CA ASP A 203 -1.19 25.77 19.19
C ASP A 203 -1.13 24.44 18.41
N THR A 204 -0.28 24.35 17.37
CA THR A 204 -0.09 23.09 16.61
C THR A 204 0.49 22.01 17.51
N LYS A 205 1.53 22.33 18.28
CA LYS A 205 2.15 21.42 19.24
C LYS A 205 1.17 20.95 20.31
N ALA A 206 0.33 21.84 20.83
CA ALA A 206 -0.71 21.48 21.80
C ALA A 206 -1.74 20.48 21.22
N VAL A 207 -2.22 20.73 20.00
CA VAL A 207 -3.18 19.83 19.33
C VAL A 207 -2.54 18.47 19.04
N VAL A 208 -1.30 18.44 18.53
CA VAL A 208 -0.56 17.20 18.25
C VAL A 208 -0.32 16.40 19.52
N THR A 209 0.10 17.05 20.59
CA THR A 209 0.36 16.41 21.89
C THR A 209 -0.91 15.76 22.44
N ASN A 210 -2.06 16.42 22.33
CA ASN A 210 -3.34 15.84 22.75
C ASN A 210 -3.74 14.65 21.87
N LEU A 211 -3.52 14.73 20.57
CA LEU A 211 -3.83 13.62 19.66
C LEU A 211 -2.94 12.39 19.95
N VAL A 212 -1.66 12.60 20.25
CA VAL A 212 -0.73 11.52 20.64
C VAL A 212 -1.14 10.86 21.96
N LYS A 213 -1.67 11.61 22.93
CA LYS A 213 -2.20 11.01 24.17
C LYS A 213 -3.35 10.05 23.89
N GLU A 214 -4.21 10.39 22.94
CA GLU A 214 -5.35 9.56 22.56
C GLU A 214 -4.96 8.40 21.64
N TYR A 215 -3.97 8.61 20.77
CA TYR A 215 -3.48 7.61 19.81
C TYR A 215 -1.95 7.46 19.89
N PRO A 216 -1.40 6.80 20.92
CA PRO A 216 0.05 6.78 21.17
C PRO A 216 0.89 6.27 20.00
N TYR A 217 0.33 5.37 19.18
CA TYR A 217 1.03 4.78 18.03
C TYR A 217 1.38 5.79 16.93
N ILE A 218 0.71 6.95 16.85
CA ILE A 218 1.03 7.97 15.84
C ILE A 218 2.31 8.76 16.18
N ALA A 219 2.82 8.66 17.41
CA ALA A 219 4.06 9.32 17.83
C ALA A 219 5.30 8.85 17.03
N ASN A 220 5.19 7.69 16.37
CA ASN A 220 6.24 7.12 15.52
C ASN A 220 6.25 7.73 14.10
N ILE A 221 5.24 8.52 13.73
CA ILE A 221 5.23 9.26 12.47
C ILE A 221 6.27 10.37 12.56
N LYS A 222 7.18 10.43 11.60
CA LYS A 222 8.35 11.32 11.64
C LYS A 222 7.96 12.78 11.91
N GLU A 223 7.00 13.33 11.18
CA GLU A 223 6.57 14.73 11.31
C GLU A 223 5.98 15.04 12.70
N ILE A 224 5.34 14.05 13.32
CA ILE A 224 4.81 14.16 14.68
C ILE A 224 5.96 14.05 15.69
N ASN A 225 6.86 13.09 15.48
CA ASN A 225 8.01 12.82 16.34
C ASN A 225 8.95 14.03 16.42
N ASP A 226 9.25 14.64 15.27
CA ASP A 226 10.11 15.81 15.15
C ASP A 226 9.52 16.98 15.97
N LEU A 227 8.19 17.22 15.90
CA LEU A 227 7.53 18.31 16.63
C LEU A 227 7.45 18.11 18.15
N ILE A 228 7.31 16.86 18.61
CA ILE A 228 7.20 16.56 20.05
C ILE A 228 8.55 16.39 20.75
N SER A 229 9.62 16.13 19.99
CA SER A 229 10.97 15.93 20.51
C SER A 229 11.75 17.25 20.65
N GLU A 230 11.34 18.30 19.92
CA GLU A 230 11.71 19.70 20.17
C GLU A 230 11.00 20.28 21.41
#